data_AF-A0A371AV38-F1
#
_entry.id   AF-A0A371AV38-F1
#
_cell.length_a   1.000
_cell.length_b   1.000
_cell.length_c   1.000
_cell.angle_alpha   90.00
_cell.angle_beta   90.00
_cell.angle_gamma   90.00
#
_symmetry.space_group_name_H-M   'P 1'
#
loop_
_entity.id
_entity.type
_entity.pdbx_description
1 polymer ?
#
loop_
_entity_poly.entity_id
_entity_poly.type
_entity_poly.pdbx_seq_one_letter_code
_entity_poly.pdbx_strand_id
1 'polypeptide(L)'
;MNAVKADVEKLVKKELESANKQFPLFASNHEGYAVIKEEVEECESEYKNIEYVLDDLWYRIKANDNFETMEYLVKQIKKSAINLAIEAIQAAAMCDKFIMSQKKREN
;
A
#
# COMPACT_ATOMS: atom_id res chain seq x y z
N MET A 1 0.66 4.36 21.72
CA MET A 1 -0.57 4.94 21.14
C MET A 1 -0.29 5.22 19.67
N ASN A 2 -0.96 4.53 18.74
CA ASN A 2 -0.82 4.83 17.31
C ASN A 2 -1.89 5.84 16.95
N ALA A 3 -1.49 7.10 16.76
CA ALA A 3 -2.41 8.22 16.54
C ALA A 3 -3.40 7.97 15.40
N VAL A 4 -3.01 7.19 14.41
CA VAL A 4 -3.78 6.94 13.18
C VAL A 4 -4.43 5.57 13.10
N LYS A 5 -4.24 4.67 14.09
CA LYS A 5 -4.69 3.26 13.97
C LYS A 5 -6.19 3.15 13.69
N ALA A 6 -7.01 3.88 14.44
CA ALA A 6 -8.46 3.84 14.26
C ALA A 6 -8.89 4.36 12.88
N ASP A 7 -8.14 5.31 12.31
CA ASP A 7 -8.43 5.84 10.99
C ASP A 7 -7.98 4.88 9.89
N VAL A 8 -6.84 4.21 10.06
CA VAL A 8 -6.39 3.12 9.18
C VAL A 8 -7.43 2.00 9.14
N GLU A 9 -7.97 1.55 10.28
CA GLU A 9 -9.03 0.53 10.32
C GLU A 9 -10.30 0.96 9.59
N LYS A 10 -10.65 2.27 9.60
CA LYS A 10 -11.77 2.80 8.79
C LYS A 10 -11.44 2.80 7.30
N LEU A 11 -10.20 3.14 6.94
CA LEU A 11 -9.76 3.14 5.54
C LEU A 11 -9.75 1.73 4.96
N VAL A 12 -9.36 0.71 5.72
CA VAL A 12 -9.46 -0.71 5.30
C VAL A 12 -10.90 -1.08 4.97
N LYS A 13 -11.87 -0.71 5.82
CA LYS A 13 -13.30 -0.95 5.54
C LYS A 13 -13.78 -0.23 4.28
N LYS A 14 -13.36 1.04 4.11
CA LYS A 14 -13.69 1.84 2.93
C LYS A 14 -13.15 1.19 1.65
N GLU A 15 -11.93 0.68 1.69
CA GLU A 15 -11.30 0.00 0.55
C GLU A 15 -12.01 -1.31 0.22
N LEU A 16 -12.30 -2.13 1.23
CA LEU A 16 -13.09 -3.36 1.08
C LEU A 16 -14.46 -3.09 0.44
N GLU A 17 -15.18 -2.06 0.90
CA GLU A 17 -16.46 -1.64 0.32
C GLU A 17 -16.32 -1.18 -1.13
N SER A 18 -15.26 -0.43 -1.45
CA SER A 18 -14.93 0.00 -2.81
C SER A 18 -14.69 -1.21 -3.73
N ALA A 19 -13.82 -2.13 -3.31
CA ALA A 19 -13.48 -3.33 -4.08
C ALA A 19 -14.68 -4.26 -4.29
N ASN A 20 -15.60 -4.37 -3.31
CA ASN A 20 -16.81 -5.18 -3.43
C ASN A 20 -17.91 -4.52 -4.28
N LYS A 21 -17.90 -3.19 -4.45
CA LYS A 21 -18.78 -2.49 -5.40
C LYS A 21 -18.33 -2.68 -6.85
N GLN A 22 -17.02 -2.72 -7.07
CA GLN A 22 -16.43 -2.82 -8.40
C GLN A 22 -16.32 -4.26 -8.89
N PHE A 23 -16.00 -5.20 -8.00
CA PHE A 23 -15.72 -6.59 -8.36
C PHE A 23 -16.47 -7.55 -7.43
N PRO A 24 -16.94 -8.71 -7.94
CA PRO A 24 -17.52 -9.74 -7.09
C PRO A 24 -16.51 -10.25 -6.05
N LEU A 25 -17.01 -11.02 -5.08
CA LEU A 25 -16.17 -11.83 -4.19
C LEU A 25 -15.38 -12.83 -5.02
N PHE A 26 -14.19 -13.19 -4.56
CA PHE A 26 -13.29 -14.09 -5.26
C PHE A 26 -13.96 -15.44 -5.52
N ALA A 27 -13.85 -15.95 -6.74
CA ALA A 27 -14.41 -17.23 -7.15
C ALA A 27 -13.59 -18.42 -6.60
N SER A 28 -12.30 -18.21 -6.30
CA SER A 28 -11.41 -19.29 -5.83
C SER A 28 -10.33 -18.80 -4.85
N ASN A 29 -9.66 -19.76 -4.20
CA ASN A 29 -8.49 -19.48 -3.34
C ASN A 29 -7.32 -18.93 -4.14
N HIS A 30 -7.13 -19.40 -5.38
CA HIS A 30 -6.05 -18.95 -6.25
C HIS A 30 -6.24 -17.49 -6.67
N GLU A 31 -7.47 -17.11 -7.04
CA GLU A 31 -7.79 -15.72 -7.37
C GLU A 31 -7.54 -14.80 -6.17
N GLY A 32 -8.07 -15.16 -5.01
CA GLY A 32 -7.88 -14.33 -3.82
C GLY A 32 -6.42 -14.23 -3.37
N TYR A 33 -5.63 -15.31 -3.49
CA TYR A 33 -4.19 -15.26 -3.26
C TYR A 33 -3.48 -14.35 -4.27
N ALA A 34 -3.82 -14.45 -5.56
CA ALA A 34 -3.19 -13.64 -6.60
C ALA A 34 -3.40 -12.14 -6.35
N VAL A 35 -4.64 -11.75 -6.01
CA VAL A 35 -4.96 -10.34 -5.70
C VAL A 35 -4.25 -9.87 -4.42
N ILE A 36 -4.25 -10.66 -3.33
CA ILE A 36 -3.48 -10.29 -2.12
C ILE A 36 -1.98 -10.13 -2.43
N LYS A 37 -1.44 -11.04 -3.25
CA LYS A 37 -0.03 -11.00 -3.64
C LYS A 37 0.30 -9.74 -4.46
N GLU A 38 -0.58 -9.34 -5.37
CA GLU A 38 -0.45 -8.11 -6.16
C GLU A 38 -0.28 -6.88 -5.25
N GLU A 39 -1.20 -6.67 -4.29
CA GLU A 39 -1.13 -5.54 -3.35
C GLU A 39 0.18 -5.55 -2.51
N VAL A 40 0.67 -6.74 -2.15
CA VAL A 40 1.94 -6.89 -1.41
C VAL A 40 3.16 -6.59 -2.29
N GLU A 41 3.12 -6.96 -3.57
CA GLU A 41 4.17 -6.62 -4.55
C GLU A 41 4.19 -5.11 -4.87
N GLU A 42 3.03 -4.46 -4.84
CA GLU A 42 2.91 -3.00 -4.95
C GLU A 42 3.49 -2.30 -3.70
N CYS A 43 3.24 -2.84 -2.50
CA CYS A 43 3.95 -2.40 -1.28
C CYS A 43 5.47 -2.51 -1.43
N GLU A 44 5.97 -3.66 -1.90
CA GLU A 44 7.40 -3.88 -2.09
C GLU A 44 7.99 -2.87 -3.10
N SER A 45 7.25 -2.58 -4.17
CA SER A 45 7.65 -1.62 -5.19
C SER A 45 7.76 -0.20 -4.63
N GLU A 46 6.79 0.26 -3.85
CA GLU A 46 6.83 1.59 -3.24
C GLU A 46 7.87 1.70 -2.13
N TYR A 47 8.10 0.63 -1.36
CA TYR A 47 9.17 0.58 -0.39
C TYR A 47 10.56 0.68 -1.06
N LYS A 48 10.77 -0.05 -2.17
CA LYS A 48 12.00 0.08 -2.96
C LYS A 48 12.18 1.51 -3.50
N ASN A 49 11.11 2.16 -3.96
CA ASN A 49 11.18 3.56 -4.40
C ASN A 49 11.65 4.49 -3.26
N ILE A 50 11.17 4.27 -2.03
CA ILE A 50 11.64 5.03 -0.86
C ILE A 50 13.13 4.81 -0.65
N GLU A 51 13.61 3.56 -0.67
CA GLU A 51 15.03 3.24 -0.48
C GLU A 51 15.90 3.91 -1.54
N TYR A 52 15.54 3.77 -2.83
CA TYR A 52 16.30 4.37 -3.93
C TYR A 52 16.39 5.89 -3.84
N VAL A 53 15.27 6.58 -3.52
CA VAL A 53 15.27 8.04 -3.42
C VAL A 53 15.99 8.50 -2.16
N LEU A 54 15.91 7.74 -1.06
CA LEU A 54 16.63 8.04 0.17
C LEU A 54 18.16 7.97 -0.04
N ASP A 55 18.63 6.98 -0.78
CA ASP A 55 20.04 6.84 -1.14
C ASP A 55 20.52 8.01 -2.03
N ASP A 56 19.74 8.43 -3.02
CA ASP A 56 20.06 9.61 -3.83
C ASP A 56 20.08 10.88 -2.96
N LEU A 57 19.07 11.08 -2.10
CA LEU A 57 19.05 12.21 -1.17
C LEU A 57 20.32 12.26 -0.32
N TRP A 58 20.76 11.11 0.21
CA TRP A 58 21.99 11.03 0.99
C TRP A 58 23.23 11.38 0.16
N TYR A 59 23.29 10.93 -1.10
CA TYR A 59 24.36 11.31 -2.02
C TYR A 59 24.40 12.84 -2.26
N ARG A 60 23.24 13.46 -2.49
CA ARG A 60 23.12 14.94 -2.69
C ARG A 60 23.54 15.74 -1.47
N ILE A 61 23.14 15.29 -0.28
CA ILE A 61 23.53 15.91 0.99
C ILE A 61 25.06 15.92 1.13
N LYS A 62 25.72 14.77 0.87
CA LYS A 62 27.19 14.68 0.95
C LYS A 62 27.89 15.55 -0.09
N ALA A 63 27.27 15.77 -1.25
CA ALA A 63 27.79 16.63 -2.30
C ALA A 63 27.58 18.14 -2.03
N ASN A 64 26.90 18.52 -0.93
CA ASN A 64 26.44 19.89 -0.68
C ASN A 64 25.63 20.46 -1.86
N ASP A 65 24.76 19.64 -2.45
CA ASP A 65 23.88 20.07 -3.53
C ASP A 65 22.87 21.13 -3.05
N ASN A 66 22.17 21.75 -3.99
CA ASN A 66 21.25 22.84 -3.73
C ASN A 66 19.93 22.37 -3.06
N PHE A 67 19.24 23.31 -2.42
CA PHE A 67 18.00 23.03 -1.69
C PHE A 67 16.87 22.52 -2.57
N GLU A 68 16.71 23.03 -3.79
CA GLU A 68 15.62 22.64 -4.69
C GLU A 68 15.71 21.15 -5.05
N THR A 69 16.93 20.65 -5.30
CA THR A 69 17.19 19.22 -5.53
C THR A 69 16.82 18.37 -4.30
N MET A 70 17.23 18.79 -3.10
CA MET A 70 16.89 18.07 -1.86
C MET A 70 15.39 18.09 -1.58
N GLU A 71 14.73 19.23 -1.76
CA GLU A 71 13.28 19.38 -1.56
C GLU A 71 12.50 18.47 -2.51
N TYR A 72 12.92 18.37 -3.77
CA TYR A 72 12.32 17.48 -4.75
C TYR A 72 12.38 16.01 -4.29
N LEU A 73 13.54 15.52 -3.85
CA LEU A 73 13.73 14.14 -3.41
C LEU A 73 12.90 13.82 -2.15
N VAL A 74 12.87 14.73 -1.18
CA VAL A 74 12.03 14.57 0.02
C VAL A 74 10.55 14.49 -0.34
N LYS A 75 10.07 15.27 -1.32
CA LYS A 75 8.69 15.17 -1.82
C LYS A 75 8.42 13.81 -2.48
N GLN A 76 9.38 13.24 -3.20
CA GLN A 76 9.24 11.90 -3.78
C GLN A 76 9.17 10.82 -2.70
N ILE A 77 10.03 10.86 -1.68
CA ILE A 77 9.97 9.94 -0.52
C ILE A 77 8.60 10.02 0.15
N LYS A 78 8.09 11.24 0.40
CA LYS A 78 6.77 11.44 1.00
C LYS A 78 5.67 10.81 0.13
N LYS A 79 5.73 10.99 -1.19
CA LYS A 79 4.74 10.42 -2.12
C LYS A 79 4.75 8.89 -2.06
N SER A 80 5.91 8.25 -2.21
CA SER A 80 6.01 6.79 -2.14
C SER A 80 5.64 6.23 -0.76
N ALA A 81 5.93 6.93 0.34
CA ALA A 81 5.47 6.53 1.66
C ALA A 81 3.94 6.58 1.83
N ILE A 82 3.28 7.57 1.21
CA ILE A 82 1.82 7.63 1.19
C ILE A 82 1.25 6.49 0.33
N ASN A 83 1.82 6.24 -0.85
CA ASN A 83 1.41 5.13 -1.71
C ASN A 83 1.59 3.78 -1.01
N LEU A 84 2.74 3.53 -0.39
CA LEU A 84 2.99 2.34 0.41
C LEU A 84 1.92 2.11 1.49
N ALA A 85 1.49 3.19 2.18
CA ALA A 85 0.42 3.09 3.16
C ALA A 85 -0.94 2.76 2.53
N ILE A 86 -1.21 3.25 1.32
CA ILE A 86 -2.41 2.95 0.54
C ILE A 86 -2.40 1.47 0.12
N GLU A 87 -1.33 0.97 -0.48
CA GLU A 87 -1.24 -0.44 -0.90
C GLU A 87 -1.31 -1.40 0.30
N ALA A 88 -0.72 -1.03 1.44
CA ALA A 88 -0.84 -1.83 2.66
C ALA A 88 -2.28 -1.90 3.19
N ILE A 89 -3.05 -0.83 3.02
CA ILE A 89 -4.48 -0.79 3.35
C ILE A 89 -5.28 -1.66 2.38
N GLN A 90 -4.97 -1.62 1.09
CA GLN A 90 -5.58 -2.52 0.09
C GLN A 90 -5.27 -3.98 0.37
N ALA A 91 -4.02 -4.33 0.68
CA ALA A 91 -3.65 -5.69 1.08
C ALA A 91 -4.47 -6.17 2.29
N ALA A 92 -4.66 -5.33 3.31
CA ALA A 92 -5.51 -5.64 4.46
C ALA A 92 -6.98 -5.83 4.05
N ALA A 93 -7.51 -4.99 3.18
CA ALA A 93 -8.87 -5.12 2.66
C ALA A 93 -9.05 -6.40 1.82
N MET A 94 -8.05 -6.80 1.03
CA MET A 94 -8.10 -8.02 0.22
C MET A 94 -8.05 -9.28 1.09
N CYS A 95 -7.39 -9.23 2.24
CA CYS A 95 -7.47 -10.29 3.26
C CYS A 95 -8.90 -10.45 3.79
N ASP A 96 -9.58 -9.36 4.13
CA ASP A 96 -10.98 -9.41 4.57
C ASP A 96 -11.90 -9.94 3.45
N LYS A 97 -11.69 -9.47 2.22
CA LYS A 97 -12.43 -9.94 1.03
C LYS A 97 -12.22 -11.43 0.80
N PHE A 98 -11.01 -11.95 0.99
CA PHE A 98 -10.71 -13.37 0.91
C PHE A 98 -11.51 -14.18 1.93
N ILE A 99 -11.52 -13.76 3.19
CA ILE A 99 -12.28 -14.43 4.26
C ILE A 99 -13.77 -14.41 3.96
N MET A 100 -14.32 -13.29 3.51
CA MET A 100 -15.72 -13.18 3.09
C MET A 100 -16.05 -14.15 1.95
N SER A 101 -15.14 -14.28 0.98
CA SER A 101 -15.29 -15.16 -0.16
C SER A 101 -15.29 -16.64 0.23
N GLN A 102 -14.42 -17.06 1.18
CA GLN A 102 -14.43 -18.42 1.73
C GLN A 102 -15.78 -18.75 2.36
N LYS A 103 -16.23 -17.89 3.29
CA LYS A 103 -17.49 -18.08 4.00
C LYS A 103 -18.68 -18.19 3.05
N LYS A 104 -18.68 -17.45 1.94
CA LYS A 104 -19.77 -17.52 0.94
C LYS A 104 -19.78 -18.85 0.19
N ARG A 105 -18.63 -19.47 -0.07
CA ARG A 105 -18.55 -20.74 -0.81
C ARG A 105 -18.78 -21.98 0.07
N GLU A 106 -18.63 -21.83 1.39
CA GLU A 106 -18.94 -22.87 2.38
C GLU A 106 -20.45 -22.97 2.70
N ASN A 107 -21.21 -21.91 2.42
CA ASN A 107 -22.67 -21.86 2.59
C ASN A 107 -23.41 -22.22 1.29
#